data_AF-A0A2V8PH46-F1
#
_entry.id   AF-A0A2V8PH46-F1
#
_cell.length_a   1.000
_cell.length_b   1.000
_cell.length_c   1.000
_cell.angle_alpha   90.00
_cell.angle_beta   90.00
_cell.angle_gamma   90.00
#
_symmetry.space_group_name_H-M   'P 1'
#
loop_
_entity.id
_entity.type
_entity.pdbx_description
1 polymer ?
#
loop_
_entity_poly.entity_id
_entity_poly.type
_entity_poly.pdbx_seq_one_letter_code
_entity_poly.pdbx_strand_id
1 'polypeptide(L)'
;MRKSNIYRIVLGLAVVVMASLVGASLIASAQNMNMNMSTTTANSNTSMKKKPRRHKPKPKTTETGTAAGPAAEATPAPGKTGRCDPTQQEQTDLSGTYTGKVKHGSEPAMDATLTITGNNFTMTSGSDTHSGRITAVTTCGYTAVTVMMGDLTPPPPGPNPPAAHQAMSLRAKKVGDSLTLTSVPGEPQMVSFTSGGGAMKAKPRRHKAKPKTGAPPPPAKATP
;
A
#
# COMPACT_ATOMS: atom_id res chain seq x y z
N MET A 1 8.17 -37.28 -63.43
CA MET A 1 8.57 -36.74 -62.11
C MET A 1 8.50 -35.22 -62.12
N ARG A 2 7.39 -34.62 -61.65
CA ARG A 2 7.26 -33.15 -61.55
C ARG A 2 7.69 -32.73 -60.14
N LYS A 3 8.91 -32.19 -60.01
CA LYS A 3 9.44 -31.68 -58.73
C LYS A 3 8.68 -30.40 -58.37
N SER A 4 7.98 -30.45 -57.24
CA SER A 4 7.06 -29.40 -56.78
C SER A 4 7.81 -28.12 -56.38
N ASN A 5 7.49 -27.01 -57.05
CA ASN A 5 8.05 -25.68 -56.80
C ASN A 5 7.56 -25.06 -55.46
N ILE A 6 6.64 -25.73 -54.75
CA ILE A 6 6.07 -25.26 -53.48
C ILE A 6 7.14 -25.20 -52.38
N TYR A 7 8.08 -26.14 -52.36
CA TYR A 7 9.16 -26.16 -51.36
C TYR A 7 10.08 -24.95 -51.47
N ARG A 8 10.28 -24.39 -52.67
CA ARG A 8 11.12 -23.20 -52.85
C ARG A 8 10.46 -21.94 -52.32
N ILE A 9 9.13 -21.85 -52.42
CA ILE A 9 8.36 -20.71 -51.91
C ILE A 9 8.34 -20.73 -50.38
N VAL A 10 8.09 -21.90 -49.77
CA VAL A 10 8.07 -22.04 -48.30
C VAL A 10 9.46 -21.79 -47.70
N LEU A 11 10.53 -22.30 -48.33
CA LEU A 11 11.89 -22.08 -47.86
C LEU A 11 12.32 -20.61 -47.97
N GLY A 12 11.93 -19.91 -49.04
CA GLY A 12 12.22 -18.49 -49.20
C GLY A 12 11.53 -17.62 -48.15
N LEU A 13 10.28 -17.93 -47.80
CA LEU A 13 9.52 -17.19 -46.78
C LEU A 13 10.10 -17.37 -45.37
N ALA A 14 10.62 -18.55 -45.04
CA ALA A 14 11.27 -18.81 -43.75
C ALA A 14 12.57 -18.00 -43.56
N VAL A 15 13.35 -17.79 -44.64
CA VAL A 15 14.60 -17.00 -44.57
C VAL A 15 14.30 -15.51 -44.38
N VAL A 16 13.25 -14.98 -45.00
CA VAL A 16 12.86 -13.57 -44.86
C VAL A 16 12.39 -13.25 -43.44
N VAL A 17 11.66 -14.17 -42.78
CA VAL A 17 11.16 -13.96 -41.41
C VAL A 17 12.30 -14.00 -40.37
N MET A 18 13.37 -14.75 -40.62
CA MET A 18 14.50 -14.82 -39.69
C MET A 18 15.46 -13.61 -39.81
N ALA A 19 15.53 -12.97 -40.98
CA ALA A 19 16.39 -11.80 -41.19
C ALA A 19 15.86 -10.50 -40.56
N SER A 20 14.57 -10.40 -40.24
CA SER A 20 13.99 -9.20 -39.60
C SER A 20 14.16 -9.13 -38.08
N LEU A 21 14.73 -10.16 -37.42
CA LEU A 21 14.89 -10.17 -35.96
C LEU A 21 16.22 -9.59 -35.45
N VAL A 22 17.12 -9.15 -36.33
CA VAL A 22 18.41 -8.55 -35.95
C VAL A 22 18.48 -7.12 -36.45
N GLY A 23 17.75 -6.20 -35.79
CA GLY A 23 17.81 -4.79 -36.18
C GLY A 23 16.85 -3.86 -35.47
N ALA A 24 17.09 -3.60 -34.18
CA ALA A 24 16.76 -2.32 -33.53
C ALA A 24 17.34 -2.25 -32.10
N SER A 25 18.66 -2.05 -31.98
CA SER A 25 19.24 -1.40 -30.81
C SER A 25 19.32 0.10 -31.11
N LEU A 26 18.32 0.87 -30.70
CA LEU A 26 18.34 2.33 -30.76
C LEU A 26 17.83 2.91 -29.44
N ILE A 27 18.82 3.21 -28.59
CA ILE A 27 18.94 4.36 -27.69
C ILE A 27 17.62 5.11 -27.44
N ALA A 28 17.02 4.89 -26.27
CA ALA A 28 16.10 5.83 -25.65
C ALA A 28 16.76 6.44 -24.42
N SER A 29 17.24 7.66 -24.63
CA SER A 29 17.77 8.62 -23.68
C SER A 29 16.93 8.77 -22.41
N ALA A 30 17.61 8.93 -21.29
CA ALA A 30 17.09 9.59 -20.10
C ALA A 30 16.52 10.97 -20.48
N GLN A 31 15.19 11.09 -20.45
CA GLN A 31 14.51 12.38 -20.41
C GLN A 31 13.72 12.46 -19.11
N ASN A 32 14.41 13.01 -18.12
CA ASN A 32 13.82 13.67 -16.97
C ASN A 32 12.92 14.82 -17.49
N MET A 33 11.67 14.51 -17.80
CA MET A 33 10.64 15.53 -18.00
C MET A 33 9.99 15.82 -16.65
N ASN A 34 10.63 16.73 -15.94
CA ASN A 34 10.00 17.61 -14.96
C ASN A 34 8.87 18.41 -15.66
N MET A 35 7.69 17.82 -15.76
CA MET A 35 6.47 18.54 -16.10
C MET A 35 5.86 19.12 -14.83
N ASN A 36 6.38 20.28 -14.45
CA ASN A 36 5.68 21.26 -13.62
C ASN A 36 4.50 21.84 -14.45
N MET A 37 3.41 21.10 -14.56
CA MET A 37 2.16 21.66 -15.09
C MET A 37 1.41 22.33 -13.94
N SER A 38 1.79 23.57 -13.67
CA SER A 38 0.98 24.53 -12.92
C SER A 38 -0.27 24.88 -13.74
N THR A 39 -1.35 24.13 -13.56
CA THR A 39 -2.69 24.63 -13.88
C THR A 39 -3.27 25.31 -12.66
N THR A 40 -3.07 26.63 -12.63
CA THR A 40 -3.81 27.58 -11.81
C THR A 40 -5.28 27.56 -12.22
N THR A 41 -6.11 26.77 -11.55
CA THR A 41 -7.56 27.03 -11.53
C THR A 41 -7.85 28.01 -10.42
N ALA A 42 -8.01 29.27 -10.82
CA ALA A 42 -8.58 30.32 -9.99
C ALA A 42 -10.09 30.08 -9.78
N ASN A 43 -10.51 30.41 -8.55
CA ASN A 43 -11.78 31.06 -8.22
C ASN A 43 -13.07 30.20 -8.18
N SER A 44 -13.65 30.06 -6.99
CA SER A 44 -14.84 30.83 -6.63
C SER A 44 -15.15 30.77 -5.14
N ASN A 45 -15.21 31.97 -4.57
CA ASN A 45 -15.66 32.28 -3.22
C ASN A 45 -17.09 31.76 -2.97
N THR A 46 -17.29 31.00 -1.90
CA THR A 46 -18.56 31.04 -1.16
C THR A 46 -18.25 31.12 0.33
N SER A 47 -18.34 32.35 0.82
CA SER A 47 -18.48 32.77 2.20
C SER A 47 -19.51 31.95 2.96
N MET A 48 -19.08 31.25 4.02
CA MET A 48 -19.97 30.89 5.13
C MET A 48 -19.33 31.21 6.49
N LYS A 49 -20.09 32.04 7.22
CA LYS A 49 -19.94 32.64 8.55
C LYS A 49 -19.05 31.89 9.56
N LYS A 50 -17.98 32.58 9.98
CA LYS A 50 -17.22 32.30 11.21
C LYS A 50 -18.13 32.45 12.45
N LYS A 51 -18.24 31.41 13.28
CA LYS A 51 -18.71 31.53 14.66
C LYS A 51 -17.49 31.71 15.59
N PRO A 52 -17.40 32.80 16.38
CA PRO A 52 -16.34 32.95 17.36
C PRO A 52 -16.65 32.09 18.60
N ARG A 53 -15.92 30.99 18.79
CA ARG A 53 -16.06 30.18 20.01
C ARG A 53 -14.98 30.58 21.01
N ARG A 54 -15.43 31.42 21.95
CA ARG A 54 -14.83 31.89 23.20
C ARG A 54 -13.65 31.07 23.73
N HIS A 55 -12.55 31.78 23.98
CA HIS A 55 -11.53 31.46 24.98
C HIS A 55 -12.14 31.15 26.34
N LYS A 56 -11.62 30.11 27.01
CA LYS A 56 -11.64 29.95 28.47
C LYS A 56 -10.33 29.29 28.95
N PRO A 57 -9.95 29.52 30.22
CA PRO A 57 -8.60 29.95 30.58
C PRO A 57 -7.66 28.83 31.07
N LYS A 58 -6.36 29.17 31.04
CA LYS A 58 -5.22 28.54 31.74
C LYS A 58 -5.56 28.14 33.18
N PRO A 59 -5.16 26.93 33.62
CA PRO A 59 -4.82 26.66 35.01
C PRO A 59 -3.34 26.99 35.29
N LYS A 60 -3.15 27.39 36.53
CA LYS A 60 -1.99 28.03 37.16
C LYS A 60 -0.89 27.02 37.48
N THR A 61 0.34 27.51 37.43
CA THR A 61 1.59 26.95 37.95
C THR A 61 1.46 26.41 39.38
N THR A 62 2.01 25.22 39.62
CA THR A 62 2.58 24.86 40.93
C THR A 62 3.95 24.24 40.67
N GLU A 63 4.98 24.93 41.14
CA GLU A 63 6.37 24.48 41.18
C GLU A 63 6.57 23.46 42.32
N THR A 64 7.74 22.79 42.26
CA THR A 64 8.50 22.12 43.34
C THR A 64 8.43 20.59 43.34
N GLY A 65 9.57 19.96 43.02
CA GLY A 65 9.77 18.53 43.18
C GLY A 65 11.05 18.01 42.52
N THR A 66 12.20 18.43 43.05
CA THR A 66 13.56 17.95 42.77
C THR A 66 13.67 16.42 42.71
N ALA A 67 14.15 15.89 41.60
CA ALA A 67 14.83 14.58 41.57
C ALA A 67 15.88 14.59 40.44
N ALA A 68 17.15 14.60 40.85
CA ALA A 68 18.29 14.38 39.98
C ALA A 68 18.35 12.89 39.60
N GLY A 69 18.45 12.61 38.30
CA GLY A 69 18.63 11.27 37.71
C GLY A 69 19.24 11.41 36.31
N PRO A 70 20.04 10.42 35.86
CA PRO A 70 21.19 10.64 35.00
C PRO A 70 20.83 11.03 33.56
N ALA A 71 21.76 11.76 32.94
CA ALA A 71 21.74 12.28 31.58
C ALA A 71 21.29 11.21 30.55
N ALA A 72 20.04 11.31 30.12
CA ALA A 72 19.59 10.71 28.87
C ALA A 72 20.09 11.59 27.73
N GLU A 73 20.88 11.01 26.82
CA GLU A 73 21.20 11.60 25.52
C GLU A 73 19.91 12.09 24.87
N ALA A 74 19.80 13.42 24.76
CA ALA A 74 18.70 14.07 24.08
C ALA A 74 18.77 13.72 22.60
N THR A 75 17.95 12.75 22.19
CA THR A 75 17.67 12.51 20.78
C THR A 75 17.16 13.82 20.17
N PRO A 76 17.76 14.34 19.09
CA PRO A 76 17.36 15.62 18.53
C PRO A 76 15.92 15.52 18.05
N ALA A 77 15.04 16.33 18.65
CA ALA A 77 13.67 16.47 18.18
C ALA A 77 13.69 16.99 16.73
N PRO A 78 13.01 16.33 15.77
CA PRO A 78 12.99 16.80 14.38
C PRO A 78 12.32 18.17 14.32
N GLY A 79 13.13 19.19 14.04
CA GLY A 79 12.71 20.58 13.94
C GLY A 79 11.66 20.76 12.85
N LYS A 80 10.40 20.97 13.24
CA LYS A 80 9.28 21.23 12.33
C LYS A 80 9.26 22.69 11.86
N THR A 81 10.31 23.15 11.19
CA THR A 81 10.32 24.44 10.48
C THR A 81 11.42 24.42 9.42
N GLY A 82 11.18 23.72 8.31
CA GLY A 82 12.10 23.69 7.20
C GLY A 82 11.37 23.24 5.95
N ARG A 83 11.49 24.03 4.88
CA ARG A 83 11.13 23.64 3.52
C ARG A 83 11.81 22.29 3.24
N CYS A 84 11.03 21.23 3.07
CA CYS A 84 11.59 19.91 2.82
C CYS A 84 12.48 19.95 1.56
N ASP A 85 13.63 19.27 1.62
CA ASP A 85 14.57 19.18 0.51
C ASP A 85 14.12 18.07 -0.44
N PRO A 86 13.74 18.39 -1.70
CA PRO A 86 13.25 17.39 -2.66
C PRO A 86 14.32 16.35 -3.05
N THR A 87 15.59 16.59 -2.74
CA THR A 87 16.68 15.65 -3.00
C THR A 87 16.83 14.62 -1.89
N GLN A 88 16.24 14.85 -0.71
CA GLN A 88 16.26 13.89 0.37
C GLN A 88 15.06 12.95 0.29
N GLN A 89 15.38 11.67 0.12
CA GLN A 89 14.42 10.57 0.10
C GLN A 89 14.52 9.83 1.43
N GLU A 90 13.44 9.84 2.20
CA GLU A 90 13.38 9.13 3.48
C GLU A 90 12.54 7.87 3.33
N GLN A 91 13.11 6.72 3.69
CA GLN A 91 12.34 5.48 3.73
C GLN A 91 11.28 5.58 4.81
N THR A 92 10.04 5.28 4.45
CA THR A 92 8.89 5.37 5.36
C THR A 92 8.41 3.99 5.72
N ASP A 93 8.21 3.75 7.02
CA ASP A 93 7.61 2.50 7.48
C ASP A 93 6.08 2.56 7.35
N LEU A 94 5.54 1.63 6.56
CA LEU A 94 4.09 1.44 6.38
C LEU A 94 3.55 0.24 7.17
N SER A 95 4.36 -0.36 8.05
CA SER A 95 3.97 -1.54 8.83
C SER A 95 2.63 -1.38 9.53
N GLY A 96 1.84 -2.45 9.52
CA GLY A 96 0.49 -2.48 10.08
C GLY A 96 -0.44 -3.45 9.36
N THR A 97 -1.60 -3.69 9.95
CA THR A 97 -2.68 -4.47 9.34
C THR A 97 -3.83 -3.54 8.99
N TYR A 98 -4.17 -3.48 7.70
CA TYR A 98 -5.16 -2.59 7.13
C TYR A 98 -6.26 -3.42 6.48
N THR A 99 -7.48 -3.35 7.03
CA THR A 99 -8.67 -3.91 6.40
C THR A 99 -9.34 -2.84 5.57
N GLY A 100 -9.70 -3.15 4.33
CA GLY A 100 -10.19 -2.17 3.39
C GLY A 100 -10.82 -2.77 2.16
N LYS A 101 -10.94 -1.93 1.13
CA LYS A 101 -11.39 -2.34 -0.20
C LYS A 101 -10.24 -2.21 -1.19
N VAL A 102 -10.03 -3.24 -2.01
CA VAL A 102 -9.13 -3.21 -3.16
C VAL A 102 -9.96 -3.14 -4.45
N LYS A 103 -9.50 -2.38 -5.43
CA LYS A 103 -10.13 -2.27 -6.75
C LYS A 103 -9.06 -2.40 -7.82
N HIS A 104 -9.28 -3.28 -8.79
CA HIS A 104 -8.42 -3.50 -9.95
C HIS A 104 -9.14 -3.05 -11.22
N GLY A 105 -8.64 -2.01 -11.89
CA GLY A 105 -9.21 -1.47 -13.12
C GLY A 105 -10.69 -1.08 -12.99
N SER A 106 -11.53 -1.66 -13.85
CA SER A 106 -12.99 -1.48 -13.87
C SER A 106 -13.76 -2.47 -13.00
N GLU A 107 -13.08 -3.39 -12.32
CA GLU A 107 -13.73 -4.39 -11.47
C GLU A 107 -14.38 -3.74 -10.24
N PRO A 108 -15.42 -4.39 -9.67
CA PRO A 108 -16.00 -3.94 -8.41
C PRO A 108 -14.96 -4.00 -7.28
N ALA A 109 -15.08 -3.09 -6.31
CA ALA A 109 -14.19 -3.08 -5.17
C ALA A 109 -14.46 -4.29 -4.25
N MET A 110 -13.43 -5.05 -3.93
CA MET A 110 -13.47 -6.27 -3.10
C MET A 110 -12.94 -6.00 -1.70
N ASP A 111 -13.45 -6.72 -0.70
CA ASP A 111 -12.88 -6.69 0.66
C ASP A 111 -11.49 -7.30 0.66
N ALA A 112 -10.53 -6.58 1.24
CA ALA A 112 -9.15 -7.02 1.34
C ALA A 112 -8.54 -6.68 2.71
N THR A 113 -7.63 -7.53 3.16
CA THR A 113 -6.76 -7.27 4.32
C THR A 113 -5.31 -7.25 3.87
N LEU A 114 -4.68 -6.09 4.03
CA LEU A 114 -3.27 -5.86 3.74
C LEU A 114 -2.48 -5.83 5.05
N THR A 115 -1.53 -6.74 5.21
CA THR A 115 -0.59 -6.76 6.32
C THR A 115 0.80 -6.41 5.81
N ILE A 116 1.42 -5.40 6.40
CA ILE A 116 2.77 -4.95 6.08
C ILE A 116 3.65 -5.18 7.32
N THR A 117 4.77 -5.85 7.13
CA THR A 117 5.78 -6.10 8.16
C THR A 117 7.15 -5.71 7.61
N GLY A 118 7.61 -4.51 7.95
CA GLY A 118 8.79 -3.89 7.36
C GLY A 118 8.60 -3.72 5.84
N ASN A 119 9.47 -4.35 5.05
CA ASN A 119 9.44 -4.27 3.59
C ASN A 119 8.71 -5.44 2.92
N ASN A 120 8.02 -6.28 3.69
CA ASN A 120 7.24 -7.40 3.16
C ASN A 120 5.76 -7.13 3.38
N PHE A 121 4.92 -7.62 2.46
CA PHE A 121 3.47 -7.54 2.63
C PHE A 121 2.81 -8.87 2.29
N THR A 122 1.63 -9.06 2.87
CA THR A 122 0.63 -10.05 2.47
C THR A 122 -0.71 -9.35 2.28
N MET A 123 -1.41 -9.66 1.20
CA MET A 123 -2.73 -9.13 0.90
C MET A 123 -3.68 -10.29 0.62
N THR A 124 -4.76 -10.39 1.40
CA THR A 124 -5.82 -11.37 1.19
C THR A 124 -7.05 -10.64 0.67
N SER A 125 -7.58 -11.05 -0.48
CA SER A 125 -8.80 -10.52 -1.09
C SER A 125 -9.68 -11.67 -1.54
N GLY A 126 -10.85 -11.86 -0.92
CA GLY A 126 -11.67 -13.04 -1.16
C GLY A 126 -10.92 -14.34 -0.79
N SER A 127 -10.77 -15.25 -1.76
CA SER A 127 -9.98 -16.49 -1.62
C SER A 127 -8.50 -16.33 -1.93
N ASP A 128 -8.12 -15.22 -2.56
CA ASP A 128 -6.79 -15.04 -3.10
C ASP A 128 -5.87 -14.40 -2.07
N THR A 129 -4.65 -14.93 -1.97
CA THR A 129 -3.60 -14.37 -1.11
C THR A 129 -2.38 -14.07 -1.95
N HIS A 130 -1.96 -12.81 -1.92
CA HIS A 130 -0.76 -12.32 -2.58
C HIS A 130 0.27 -11.95 -1.53
N SER A 131 1.53 -12.24 -1.82
CA SER A 131 2.67 -11.84 -0.99
C SER A 131 3.73 -11.19 -1.87
N GLY A 132 4.62 -10.43 -1.23
CA GLY A 132 5.76 -9.84 -1.92
C GLY A 132 6.45 -8.77 -1.09
N ARG A 133 7.12 -7.85 -1.79
CA ARG A 133 7.79 -6.71 -1.17
C ARG A 133 7.06 -5.42 -1.40
N ILE A 134 7.15 -4.56 -0.40
CA ILE A 134 6.72 -3.19 -0.45
C ILE A 134 7.87 -2.30 0.02
N THR A 135 8.13 -1.24 -0.72
CA THR A 135 9.09 -0.22 -0.33
C THR A 135 8.39 1.13 -0.43
N ALA A 136 8.56 1.97 0.58
CA ALA A 136 7.91 3.27 0.63
C ALA A 136 8.94 4.36 0.91
N VAL A 137 8.90 5.41 0.11
CA VAL A 137 9.80 6.55 0.18
C VAL A 137 8.95 7.81 0.25
N THR A 138 9.10 8.57 1.33
CA THR A 138 8.43 9.87 1.46
C THR A 138 9.33 10.96 0.92
N THR A 139 8.72 11.80 0.10
CA THR A 139 9.27 13.05 -0.40
C THR A 139 8.39 14.20 0.09
N CYS A 140 8.76 15.45 -0.22
CA CYS A 140 8.20 16.70 0.28
C CYS A 140 6.69 17.00 0.07
N GLY A 141 5.87 15.99 -0.14
CA GLY A 141 4.42 16.09 -0.15
C GLY A 141 3.70 14.76 -0.39
N TYR A 142 4.42 13.66 -0.64
CA TYR A 142 3.81 12.37 -0.89
C TYR A 142 4.75 11.21 -0.59
N THR A 143 4.17 10.04 -0.34
CA THR A 143 4.88 8.77 -0.20
C THR A 143 4.74 7.98 -1.49
N ALA A 144 5.85 7.79 -2.21
CA ALA A 144 5.95 6.85 -3.32
C ALA A 144 6.07 5.44 -2.75
N VAL A 145 5.39 4.48 -3.37
CA VAL A 145 5.43 3.07 -2.96
C VAL A 145 5.68 2.21 -4.18
N THR A 146 6.62 1.28 -4.08
CA THR A 146 6.83 0.24 -5.08
C THR A 146 6.46 -1.09 -4.47
N VAL A 147 5.56 -1.81 -5.14
CA VAL A 147 5.13 -3.16 -4.77
C VAL A 147 5.65 -4.14 -5.81
N MET A 148 6.30 -5.21 -5.35
CA MET A 148 6.71 -6.34 -6.19
C MET A 148 5.99 -7.57 -5.70
N MET A 149 5.19 -8.20 -6.55
CA MET A 149 4.37 -9.36 -6.19
C MET A 149 5.07 -10.68 -6.56
N GLY A 150 4.90 -11.69 -5.71
CA GLY A 150 5.47 -13.03 -5.91
C GLY A 150 6.59 -13.37 -4.93
N ASP A 151 7.12 -14.58 -5.08
CA ASP A 151 8.30 -15.03 -4.36
C ASP A 151 9.54 -14.26 -4.85
N LEU A 152 10.39 -13.84 -3.94
CA LEU A 152 11.58 -13.04 -4.22
C LEU A 152 12.80 -13.89 -4.53
N THR A 153 12.62 -15.21 -4.60
CA THR A 153 13.65 -16.14 -5.04
C THR A 153 14.06 -15.73 -6.46
N PRO A 154 15.31 -15.26 -6.66
CA PRO A 154 15.77 -14.91 -7.98
C PRO A 154 15.57 -16.12 -8.90
N PRO A 155 15.02 -15.92 -10.10
CA PRO A 155 14.88 -17.03 -11.03
C PRO A 155 16.25 -17.70 -11.23
N PRO A 156 16.32 -19.03 -11.34
CA PRO A 156 17.57 -19.72 -11.59
C PRO A 156 18.22 -19.14 -12.86
N PRO A 157 19.53 -18.81 -12.84
CA PRO A 157 20.22 -18.36 -14.03
C PRO A 157 20.15 -19.47 -15.09
N GLY A 158 19.55 -19.16 -16.23
CA GLY A 158 19.36 -20.09 -17.34
C GLY A 158 19.35 -19.34 -18.67
N PRO A 159 19.50 -20.05 -19.80
CA PRO A 159 19.54 -19.44 -21.14
C PRO A 159 18.24 -18.72 -21.52
N ASN A 160 17.16 -18.92 -20.76
CA ASN A 160 15.89 -18.21 -20.89
C ASN A 160 15.32 -17.95 -19.48
N PRO A 161 15.77 -16.90 -18.77
CA PRO A 161 15.28 -16.63 -17.43
C PRO A 161 13.79 -16.28 -17.47
N PRO A 162 12.98 -16.78 -16.52
CA PRO A 162 11.61 -16.34 -16.32
C PRO A 162 11.49 -14.82 -16.31
N ALA A 163 10.40 -14.29 -16.85
CA ALA A 163 10.10 -12.87 -16.81
C ALA A 163 10.18 -12.35 -15.37
N ALA A 164 10.90 -11.25 -15.16
CA ALA A 164 11.05 -10.64 -13.84
C ALA A 164 9.68 -10.30 -13.24
N HIS A 165 9.57 -10.39 -11.91
CA HIS A 165 8.35 -10.05 -11.18
C HIS A 165 7.91 -8.63 -11.52
N GLN A 166 6.63 -8.47 -11.87
CA GLN A 166 6.07 -7.17 -12.19
C GLN A 166 6.07 -6.29 -10.93
N ALA A 167 6.75 -5.14 -11.05
CA ALA A 167 6.70 -4.08 -10.06
C ALA A 167 5.56 -3.12 -10.40
N MET A 168 4.84 -2.65 -9.39
CA MET A 168 3.79 -1.65 -9.49
C MET A 168 4.17 -0.41 -8.70
N SER A 169 4.03 0.76 -9.31
CA SER A 169 4.25 2.05 -8.65
C SER A 169 2.93 2.61 -8.13
N LEU A 170 2.88 2.89 -6.83
CA LEU A 170 1.72 3.40 -6.11
C LEU A 170 2.08 4.71 -5.38
N ARG A 171 1.07 5.49 -5.05
CA ARG A 171 1.13 6.59 -4.09
C ARG A 171 0.46 6.14 -2.80
N ALA A 172 1.11 6.35 -1.68
CA ALA A 172 0.53 6.12 -0.37
C ALA A 172 0.11 7.43 0.30
N LYS A 173 -1.00 7.33 1.03
CA LYS A 173 -1.45 8.34 2.00
C LYS A 173 -1.80 7.64 3.30
N LYS A 174 -1.01 7.86 4.34
CA LYS A 174 -1.24 7.35 5.69
C LYS A 174 -1.75 8.46 6.60
N VAL A 175 -2.90 8.26 7.23
CA VAL A 175 -3.52 9.22 8.18
C VAL A 175 -3.99 8.44 9.40
N GLY A 176 -3.25 8.57 10.51
CA GLY A 176 -3.46 7.73 11.69
C GLY A 176 -3.27 6.25 11.33
N ASP A 177 -4.34 5.46 11.55
CA ASP A 177 -4.39 4.03 11.24
C ASP A 177 -4.93 3.74 9.83
N SER A 178 -5.27 4.78 9.05
CA SER A 178 -5.80 4.61 7.69
C SER A 178 -4.68 4.69 6.66
N LEU A 179 -4.68 3.76 5.70
CA LEU A 179 -3.78 3.71 4.57
C LEU A 179 -4.59 3.68 3.26
N THR A 180 -4.26 4.59 2.35
CA THR A 180 -4.73 4.56 0.96
C THR A 180 -3.54 4.36 0.05
N LEU A 181 -3.63 3.38 -0.86
CA LEU A 181 -2.67 3.15 -1.94
C LEU A 181 -3.38 3.38 -3.28
N THR A 182 -2.73 4.06 -4.22
CA THR A 182 -3.32 4.35 -5.54
C THR A 182 -2.25 4.25 -6.60
N SER A 183 -2.49 3.50 -7.67
CA SER A 183 -1.56 3.42 -8.81
C SER A 183 -1.24 4.80 -9.37
N VAL A 184 0.01 4.95 -9.80
CA VAL A 184 0.46 6.14 -10.51
C VAL A 184 -0.16 6.14 -11.92
N PRO A 185 -0.54 7.32 -12.47
CA PRO A 185 -1.00 7.40 -13.85
C PRO A 185 0.00 6.81 -14.84
N GLY A 186 -0.48 6.03 -15.81
CA GLY A 186 0.35 5.35 -16.81
C GLY A 186 0.79 3.92 -16.42
N GLU A 187 0.55 3.49 -15.18
CA GLU A 187 0.74 2.08 -14.80
C GLU A 187 -0.20 1.17 -15.60
N PRO A 188 0.29 0.02 -16.14
CA PRO A 188 -0.55 -0.92 -16.88
C PRO A 188 -1.64 -1.53 -15.99
N GLN A 189 -1.38 -1.64 -14.69
CA GLN A 189 -2.32 -2.17 -13.71
C GLN A 189 -2.81 -1.04 -12.80
N MET A 190 -4.04 -0.59 -13.05
CA MET A 190 -4.72 0.39 -12.21
C MET A 190 -5.24 -0.31 -10.95
N VAL A 191 -4.63 -0.05 -9.80
CA VAL A 191 -5.00 -0.63 -8.52
C VAL A 191 -5.21 0.48 -7.50
N SER A 192 -6.26 0.37 -6.69
CA SER A 192 -6.44 1.22 -5.53
C SER A 192 -6.83 0.39 -4.33
N PHE A 193 -6.19 0.66 -3.19
CA PHE A 193 -6.56 0.11 -1.89
C PHE A 193 -6.94 1.25 -0.96
N THR A 194 -8.07 1.14 -0.27
CA THR A 194 -8.49 2.10 0.75
C THR A 194 -8.86 1.35 2.01
N SER A 195 -8.09 1.55 3.08
CA SER A 195 -8.45 1.03 4.39
C SER A 195 -9.75 1.66 4.88
N GLY A 196 -10.67 0.86 5.42
CA GLY A 196 -11.77 1.39 6.23
C GLY A 196 -11.16 1.94 7.52
N GLY A 197 -11.27 3.25 7.73
CA GLY A 197 -10.62 3.91 8.87
C GLY A 197 -10.98 3.25 10.19
N GLY A 198 -9.95 2.73 10.86
CA GLY A 198 -10.04 1.99 12.10
C GLY A 198 -10.09 0.49 11.85
N ALA A 199 -8.96 -0.17 12.10
CA ALA A 199 -9.00 -1.52 12.64
C ALA A 199 -10.12 -1.53 13.68
N MET A 200 -11.20 -2.26 13.40
CA MET A 200 -12.30 -2.37 14.34
C MET A 200 -11.66 -2.89 15.62
N LYS A 201 -11.37 -2.01 16.59
CA LYS A 201 -11.10 -2.43 17.96
C LYS A 201 -12.33 -3.23 18.29
N ALA A 202 -12.19 -4.55 18.23
CA ALA A 202 -13.27 -5.48 18.50
C ALA A 202 -13.78 -5.07 19.86
N LYS A 203 -14.91 -4.35 19.87
CA LYS A 203 -15.52 -3.87 21.09
C LYS A 203 -15.68 -5.14 21.91
N PRO A 204 -14.99 -5.27 23.07
CA PRO A 204 -14.90 -6.55 23.75
C PRO A 204 -16.32 -7.05 23.92
N ARG A 205 -16.62 -8.15 23.22
CA ARG A 205 -17.96 -8.70 23.11
C ARG A 205 -18.27 -9.16 24.52
N ARG A 206 -18.94 -8.31 25.28
CA ARG A 206 -19.26 -8.51 26.69
C ARG A 206 -19.97 -9.86 26.74
N HIS A 207 -19.26 -10.89 27.18
CA HIS A 207 -19.82 -12.22 27.30
C HIS A 207 -20.97 -12.08 28.29
N LYS A 208 -22.21 -12.15 27.78
CA LYS A 208 -23.38 -12.35 28.64
C LYS A 208 -23.08 -13.63 29.40
N ALA A 209 -23.00 -13.51 30.73
CA ALA A 209 -22.81 -14.64 31.62
C ALA A 209 -23.85 -15.71 31.28
N LYS A 210 -23.41 -16.96 31.10
CA LYS A 210 -24.29 -18.11 30.93
C LYS A 210 -25.29 -18.16 32.11
N PRO A 211 -26.58 -18.40 31.88
CA PRO A 211 -27.51 -18.74 32.95
C PRO A 211 -27.03 -20.00 33.66
N LYS A 212 -27.03 -19.97 35.00
CA LYS A 212 -26.79 -21.13 35.87
C LYS A 212 -27.75 -22.25 35.48
N THR A 213 -27.21 -23.40 35.07
CA THR A 213 -27.95 -24.66 34.95
C THR A 213 -28.61 -24.95 36.30
N GLY A 214 -29.95 -25.03 36.30
CA GLY A 214 -30.73 -25.40 37.47
C GLY A 214 -30.37 -26.82 37.93
N ALA A 215 -30.34 -27.00 39.25
CA ALA A 215 -30.11 -28.30 39.89
C ALA A 215 -31.19 -29.32 39.45
N PRO A 216 -30.83 -30.62 39.33
CA PRO A 216 -31.80 -31.65 39.03
C PRO A 216 -32.82 -31.81 40.18
N PRO A 217 -34.09 -32.13 39.89
CA PRO A 217 -35.11 -32.33 40.91
C PRO A 217 -34.83 -33.61 41.73
N PRO A 218 -35.22 -33.64 43.02
CA PRO A 218 -35.01 -34.80 43.89
C PRO A 218 -35.88 -35.99 43.45
N PRO A 219 -35.41 -37.23 43.68
CA PRO A 219 -36.15 -38.43 43.31
C PRO A 219 -37.44 -38.58 44.12
N ALA A 220 -38.53 -38.87 43.41
CA ALA A 220 -39.83 -39.16 44.01
C ALA A 220 -39.77 -40.49 44.80
N LYS A 221 -40.22 -40.47 46.05
CA LYS A 221 -40.50 -41.68 46.84
C LYS A 221 -41.67 -42.43 46.19
N ALA A 222 -41.44 -43.67 45.79
CA ALA A 222 -42.49 -44.63 45.47
C ALA A 222 -42.83 -45.45 46.73
N THR A 223 -44.11 -45.50 47.08
CA THR A 223 -44.75 -46.40 48.06
C THR A 223 -46.24 -46.42 47.64
N PRO A 224 -46.98 -47.54 47.64
CA PRO A 224 -46.89 -48.72 48.51
C PRO A 224 -46.43 -50.03 47.84
#